data_AF-A0A0B2QDZ6-F1
#
_entry.id   AF-A0A0B2QDZ6-F1
#
_cell.length_a   1.000
_cell.length_b   1.000
_cell.length_c   1.000
_cell.angle_alpha   90.00
_cell.angle_beta   90.00
_cell.angle_gamma   90.00
#
_symmetry.space_group_name_H-M   'P 1'
#
loop_
_entity.id
_entity.type
_entity.pdbx_description
1 polymer ?
#
loop_
_entity_poly.entity_id
_entity_poly.type
_entity_poly.pdbx_seq_one_letter_code
_entity_poly.pdbx_strand_id
1 'polypeptide(L)'
;MIPSGIMKYPRGKLPLPIIVITTCVLVFVAILYVERLSFLSSKSIFKFKPCPRKTTKTKSSDKKADEEVGVVNASTWIDDRFDFDPEECNVANGKWVFNHSIKPLYSDISCPYIDRQFSCVKNGRNDSDYRHWEWQPEDCTLPRFNPELTLRKLQGKRLLFVGDSLQRNQWESFVCLVEWVIPHKHKSMQLGRVHSVFTAKVLIHALNILWSKMLTQLNQLLT
;
A
#
# COMPACT_ATOMS: atom_id res chain seq x y z
N MET A 1 -59.11 -17.90 56.90
CA MET A 1 -58.84 -16.50 56.51
C MET A 1 -57.37 -16.23 56.76
N ILE A 2 -56.55 -16.13 55.70
CA ILE A 2 -55.11 -15.85 55.76
C ILE A 2 -54.92 -14.46 55.16
N PRO A 3 -54.29 -13.48 55.85
CA PRO A 3 -54.05 -12.18 55.24
C PRO A 3 -52.75 -12.24 54.43
N SER A 4 -52.86 -12.01 53.12
CA SER A 4 -51.72 -11.83 52.22
C SER A 4 -51.12 -10.44 52.45
N GLY A 5 -50.03 -10.37 53.20
CA GLY A 5 -49.24 -9.14 53.38
C GLY A 5 -48.45 -8.81 52.11
N ILE A 6 -48.77 -7.67 51.49
CA ILE A 6 -47.99 -7.10 50.38
C ILE A 6 -46.68 -6.52 50.95
N MET A 7 -45.56 -7.18 50.66
CA MET A 7 -44.22 -6.65 50.91
C MET A 7 -43.96 -5.43 50.01
N LYS A 8 -43.85 -4.24 50.61
CA LYS A 8 -43.35 -3.04 49.92
C LYS A 8 -41.83 -3.07 49.87
N TYR A 9 -41.27 -3.18 48.67
CA TYR A 9 -39.82 -3.08 48.44
C TYR A 9 -39.33 -1.65 48.69
N PRO A 10 -38.20 -1.44 49.38
CA PRO A 10 -37.70 -0.10 49.65
C PRO A 10 -37.24 0.56 48.33
N ARG A 11 -37.87 1.67 47.96
CA ARG A 11 -37.35 2.57 46.90
C ARG A 11 -36.16 3.35 47.46
N GLY A 12 -35.01 2.68 47.55
CA GLY A 12 -33.73 3.37 47.68
C GLY A 12 -33.45 4.12 46.37
N LYS A 13 -33.39 5.45 46.42
CA LYS A 13 -32.91 6.24 45.28
C LYS A 13 -31.43 5.90 45.10
N LEU A 14 -31.07 5.34 43.96
CA LEU A 14 -29.66 5.11 43.60
C LEU A 14 -28.91 6.45 43.65
N PRO A 15 -27.69 6.51 44.22
CA PRO A 15 -26.92 7.74 44.26
C PRO A 15 -26.63 8.20 42.83
N LEU A 16 -26.83 9.50 42.57
CA LEU A 16 -26.57 10.17 41.30
C LEU A 16 -25.29 9.71 40.55
N PRO A 17 -24.13 9.53 41.19
CA PRO A 17 -22.92 9.05 40.49
C PRO A 17 -23.08 7.67 39.85
N ILE A 18 -23.82 6.74 40.47
CA ILE A 18 -24.04 5.40 39.91
C ILE A 18 -24.94 5.48 38.68
N ILE A 19 -25.95 6.36 38.69
CA ILE A 19 -26.82 6.60 37.54
C ILE A 19 -26.00 7.17 36.38
N VAL A 20 -25.12 8.15 36.64
CA VAL A 20 -24.26 8.74 35.59
C VAL A 20 -23.28 7.72 35.01
N ILE A 21 -22.64 6.90 35.85
CA ILE A 21 -21.70 5.88 35.37
C ILE A 21 -22.43 4.84 34.51
N THR A 22 -23.59 4.36 34.95
CA THR A 22 -24.37 3.38 34.18
C THR A 22 -24.88 3.94 32.86
N THR A 23 -25.34 5.19 32.81
CA THR A 23 -25.72 5.81 31.54
C THR A 23 -24.52 6.03 30.62
N CYS A 24 -23.38 6.47 31.14
CA CYS A 24 -22.14 6.61 30.35
C CYS A 24 -21.68 5.28 29.74
N VAL A 25 -21.69 4.19 30.51
CA VAL A 25 -21.32 2.85 30.03
C VAL A 25 -22.29 2.37 28.94
N LEU A 26 -23.60 2.55 29.13
CA LEU A 26 -24.60 2.18 28.13
C LEU A 26 -24.45 2.98 26.82
N VAL A 27 -24.17 4.28 26.91
CA VAL A 27 -23.90 5.13 25.74
C VAL A 27 -22.62 4.69 25.04
N PHE A 28 -21.55 4.39 25.78
CA PHE A 28 -20.29 3.93 25.20
C PHE A 28 -20.43 2.57 24.49
N VAL A 29 -21.16 1.62 25.09
CA VAL A 29 -21.47 0.33 24.46
C VAL A 29 -22.35 0.52 23.21
N ALA A 30 -23.32 1.43 23.25
CA ALA A 30 -24.13 1.76 22.08
C ALA A 30 -23.30 2.38 20.95
N ILE A 31 -22.35 3.26 21.25
CA ILE A 31 -21.42 3.84 20.27
C ILE A 31 -20.56 2.75 19.63
N LEU A 32 -19.95 1.86 20.43
CA LEU A 32 -19.16 0.75 19.91
C LEU A 32 -19.99 -0.21 19.04
N TYR A 33 -21.26 -0.41 19.37
CA TYR A 33 -22.17 -1.25 18.59
C TYR A 33 -22.59 -0.56 17.27
N VAL A 34 -22.83 0.76 17.29
CA VAL A 34 -23.11 1.56 16.10
C VAL A 34 -21.89 1.63 15.18
N GLU A 35 -20.67 1.73 15.73
CA GLU A 35 -19.42 1.72 14.96
C GLU A 35 -19.15 0.34 14.34
N ARG A 36 -19.49 -0.76 15.03
CA ARG A 36 -19.53 -2.11 14.46
C ARG A 36 -20.58 -2.26 13.35
N LEU A 37 -21.75 -1.64 13.50
CA LEU A 37 -22.83 -1.64 12.49
C LEU A 37 -22.50 -0.78 11.27
N SER A 38 -21.83 0.36 11.43
CA SER A 38 -21.36 1.19 10.31
C SER A 38 -20.25 0.48 9.53
N PHE A 39 -19.43 -0.33 10.21
CA PHE A 39 -18.45 -1.21 9.57
C PHE A 39 -19.11 -2.33 8.74
N LEU A 40 -20.23 -2.88 9.21
CA LEU A 40 -21.00 -3.91 8.48
C LEU A 40 -21.92 -3.32 7.39
N SER A 41 -22.32 -2.04 7.51
CA SER A 41 -23.13 -1.30 6.53
C SER A 41 -22.28 -0.51 5.53
N SER A 42 -20.98 -0.78 5.41
CA SER A 42 -20.18 -0.33 4.27
C SER A 42 -20.41 -1.25 3.06
N LYS A 43 -21.66 -1.38 2.62
CA LYS A 43 -21.95 -1.64 1.21
C LYS A 43 -22.06 -0.28 0.53
N SER A 44 -20.91 0.21 0.07
CA SER A 44 -20.71 1.11 -1.08
C SER A 44 -21.86 2.09 -1.39
N ILE A 45 -21.81 3.28 -0.79
CA ILE A 45 -22.67 4.43 -1.19
C ILE A 45 -21.94 5.38 -2.16
N PHE A 46 -20.62 5.28 -2.32
CA PHE A 46 -19.90 6.00 -3.38
C PHE A 46 -19.88 5.19 -4.68
N LYS A 47 -21.01 5.17 -5.40
CA LYS A 47 -20.98 4.95 -6.86
C LYS A 47 -20.33 6.17 -7.50
N PHE A 48 -19.00 6.18 -7.57
CA PHE A 48 -18.31 7.01 -8.55
C PHE A 48 -18.77 6.51 -9.92
N LYS A 49 -19.54 7.32 -10.65
CA LYS A 49 -19.80 7.06 -12.07
C LYS A 49 -18.45 7.15 -12.78
N PRO A 50 -17.92 6.07 -13.37
CA PRO A 50 -16.76 6.20 -14.24
C PRO A 50 -17.17 7.03 -15.45
N CYS A 51 -16.35 8.01 -15.83
CA CYS A 51 -16.53 8.70 -17.11
C CYS A 51 -16.46 7.67 -18.25
N PRO A 52 -17.31 7.77 -19.30
CA PRO A 52 -17.26 6.84 -20.41
C PRO A 52 -15.97 7.06 -21.20
N ARG A 53 -15.03 6.11 -21.10
CA ARG A 53 -13.83 6.08 -21.94
C ARG A 53 -14.21 5.46 -23.28
N LYS A 54 -13.91 6.17 -24.37
CA LYS A 54 -14.19 5.70 -25.75
C LYS A 54 -13.54 4.33 -25.96
N THR A 55 -14.36 3.32 -26.24
CA THR A 55 -13.91 1.99 -26.63
C THR A 55 -13.39 2.05 -28.07
N THR A 56 -12.06 2.00 -28.24
CA THR A 56 -11.48 1.54 -29.50
C THR A 56 -11.58 0.02 -29.55
N LYS A 57 -12.43 -0.49 -30.44
CA LYS A 57 -12.53 -1.93 -30.76
C LYS A 57 -11.14 -2.49 -31.12
N THR A 58 -10.64 -3.45 -30.36
CA THR A 58 -9.51 -4.29 -30.77
C THR A 58 -10.02 -5.34 -31.76
N LYS A 59 -9.45 -5.32 -32.97
CA LYS A 59 -9.62 -6.35 -34.01
C LYS A 59 -9.00 -7.66 -33.53
N SER A 60 -9.74 -8.75 -33.71
CA SER A 60 -9.20 -10.11 -33.76
C SER A 60 -8.11 -10.22 -34.83
N SER A 61 -7.02 -10.93 -34.56
CA SER A 61 -6.26 -11.59 -35.62
C SER A 61 -5.62 -12.88 -35.12
N ASP A 62 -5.83 -13.87 -35.98
CA ASP A 62 -5.56 -15.29 -35.91
C ASP A 62 -4.14 -15.60 -36.44
N LYS A 63 -3.45 -16.58 -35.83
CA LYS A 63 -2.36 -17.45 -36.38
C LYS A 63 -1.02 -16.74 -36.73
N LYS A 64 0.17 -17.37 -36.76
CA LYS A 64 0.62 -18.78 -36.83
C LYS A 64 2.09 -18.82 -36.33
N ALA A 65 2.54 -19.96 -35.83
CA ALA A 65 3.94 -20.22 -35.50
C ALA A 65 4.81 -20.39 -36.75
N ASP A 66 6.04 -19.88 -36.71
CA ASP A 66 7.20 -20.40 -37.45
C ASP A 66 8.47 -20.09 -36.63
N GLU A 67 9.38 -21.06 -36.59
CA GLU A 67 10.63 -21.09 -35.82
C GLU A 67 11.80 -20.70 -36.73
N GLU A 68 12.60 -19.69 -36.35
CA GLU A 68 13.95 -19.51 -36.89
C GLU A 68 14.89 -18.86 -35.86
N VAL A 69 16.07 -19.47 -35.71
CA VAL A 69 17.11 -19.15 -34.72
C VAL A 69 17.96 -17.98 -35.20
N GLY A 70 17.98 -16.87 -34.44
CA GLY A 70 18.83 -15.72 -34.73
C GLY A 70 19.10 -14.84 -33.49
N VAL A 71 20.36 -14.84 -33.07
CA VAL A 71 21.09 -13.88 -32.18
C VAL A 71 20.22 -12.86 -31.42
N VAL A 72 19.94 -13.16 -30.14
CA VAL A 72 19.09 -12.30 -29.30
C VAL A 72 19.90 -11.13 -28.72
N ASN A 73 19.70 -9.95 -29.30
CA ASN A 73 20.00 -8.68 -28.63
C ASN A 73 19.06 -8.52 -27.41
N ALA A 74 19.63 -8.15 -26.26
CA ALA A 74 18.91 -8.02 -24.98
C ALA A 74 17.86 -6.89 -24.93
N SER A 75 17.51 -6.31 -26.08
CA SER A 75 16.60 -5.18 -26.25
C SER A 75 15.19 -5.59 -26.71
N THR A 76 14.91 -6.87 -26.96
CA THR A 76 13.72 -7.26 -27.77
C THR A 76 12.65 -8.07 -27.04
N TRP A 77 12.65 -8.17 -25.70
CA TRP A 77 11.59 -8.91 -24.97
C TRP A 77 11.06 -8.23 -23.71
N ILE A 78 11.09 -6.90 -23.63
CA ILE A 78 10.22 -6.22 -22.68
C ILE A 78 8.86 -6.06 -23.37
N ASP A 79 7.97 -7.00 -23.11
CA ASP A 79 6.57 -6.88 -23.49
C ASP A 79 5.94 -5.76 -22.64
N ASP A 80 6.01 -4.52 -23.13
CA ASP A 80 5.34 -3.35 -22.56
C ASP A 80 3.79 -3.46 -22.63
N ARG A 81 3.27 -4.64 -22.99
CA ARG A 81 1.87 -4.93 -23.27
C ARG A 81 1.09 -5.43 -22.06
N PHE A 82 1.69 -5.51 -20.87
CA PHE A 82 0.92 -5.68 -19.64
C PHE A 82 0.20 -4.36 -19.33
N ASP A 83 -0.99 -4.21 -19.90
CA ASP A 83 -1.96 -3.20 -19.51
C ASP A 83 -2.77 -3.74 -18.33
N PHE A 84 -2.74 -3.02 -17.21
CA PHE A 84 -3.47 -3.43 -16.02
C PHE A 84 -4.92 -2.98 -16.16
N ASP A 85 -5.84 -3.94 -16.29
CA ASP A 85 -7.27 -3.66 -16.25
C ASP A 85 -7.84 -3.89 -14.84
N PRO A 86 -8.23 -2.82 -14.11
CA PRO A 86 -8.82 -2.95 -12.78
C PRO A 86 -10.21 -3.62 -12.77
N GLU A 87 -10.90 -3.69 -13.92
CA GLU A 87 -12.19 -4.38 -14.05
C GLU A 87 -12.01 -5.90 -14.19
N GLU A 88 -10.86 -6.34 -14.74
CA GLU A 88 -10.52 -7.76 -14.86
C GLU A 88 -9.74 -8.29 -13.64
N CYS A 89 -8.96 -7.43 -12.96
CA CYS A 89 -8.22 -7.83 -11.77
C CYS A 89 -8.36 -6.85 -10.61
N ASN A 90 -9.09 -7.26 -9.57
CA ASN A 90 -9.16 -6.52 -8.33
C ASN A 90 -7.98 -6.86 -7.40
N VAL A 91 -6.96 -5.99 -7.40
CA VAL A 91 -5.76 -6.16 -6.55
C VAL A 91 -6.02 -6.00 -5.04
N ALA A 92 -7.17 -5.44 -4.64
CA ALA A 92 -7.52 -5.26 -3.24
C ALA A 92 -8.08 -6.52 -2.58
N ASN A 93 -8.60 -7.46 -3.38
CA ASN A 93 -9.14 -8.73 -2.91
C ASN A 93 -8.15 -9.86 -3.19
N GLY A 94 -7.83 -10.64 -2.16
CA GLY A 94 -6.74 -11.61 -2.24
C GLY A 94 -6.46 -12.25 -0.90
N LYS A 95 -5.37 -13.00 -0.85
CA LYS A 95 -4.87 -13.65 0.35
C LYS A 95 -3.36 -13.57 0.43
N TRP A 96 -2.86 -13.55 1.66
CA TRP A 96 -1.44 -13.72 1.91
C TRP A 96 -1.07 -15.20 1.76
N VAL A 97 -0.10 -15.47 0.90
CA VAL A 97 0.43 -16.82 0.67
C VAL A 97 1.88 -16.84 1.13
N PHE A 98 2.21 -17.86 1.91
CA PHE A 98 3.55 -18.07 2.41
C PHE A 98 4.39 -18.81 1.35
N ASN A 99 5.58 -18.31 1.02
CA ASN A 99 6.49 -18.88 0.03
C ASN A 99 7.94 -18.88 0.53
N HIS A 100 8.42 -20.00 1.08
CA HIS A 100 9.81 -20.12 1.57
C HIS A 100 10.88 -19.91 0.47
N SER A 101 10.52 -20.12 -0.80
CA SER A 101 11.47 -20.03 -1.92
C SER A 101 11.60 -18.60 -2.46
N ILE A 102 10.72 -17.67 -2.06
CA ILE A 102 10.79 -16.30 -2.54
C ILE A 102 12.01 -15.60 -1.93
N LYS A 103 12.82 -14.99 -2.79
CA LYS A 103 13.90 -14.09 -2.36
C LYS A 103 13.35 -12.66 -2.30
N PRO A 104 13.34 -12.01 -1.12
CA PRO A 104 12.98 -10.61 -1.01
C PRO A 104 13.82 -9.76 -1.96
N LEU A 105 13.20 -8.78 -2.60
CA LEU A 105 13.88 -7.91 -3.56
C LEU A 105 14.92 -7.00 -2.89
N TYR A 106 14.74 -6.70 -1.61
CA TYR A 106 15.68 -5.99 -0.78
C TYR A 106 15.58 -6.46 0.67
N SER A 107 16.55 -6.05 1.49
CA SER A 107 16.52 -6.18 2.94
C SER A 107 16.91 -4.86 3.59
N ASP A 108 16.55 -4.69 4.86
CA ASP A 108 17.02 -3.58 5.69
C ASP A 108 18.53 -3.59 5.91
N ILE A 109 19.20 -4.72 5.71
CA ILE A 109 20.67 -4.83 5.71
C ILE A 109 21.26 -4.31 4.40
N SER A 110 20.73 -4.75 3.26
CA SER A 110 21.27 -4.45 1.93
C SER A 110 20.96 -3.03 1.46
N CYS A 111 19.80 -2.48 1.81
CA CYS A 111 19.41 -1.13 1.42
C CYS A 111 19.87 -0.10 2.47
N PRO A 112 20.70 0.89 2.09
CA PRO A 112 21.19 1.90 3.03
C PRO A 112 20.18 3.04 3.31
N TYR A 113 19.05 3.06 2.60
CA TYR A 113 18.09 4.18 2.64
C TYR A 113 16.92 3.94 3.60
N ILE A 114 16.86 2.78 4.27
CA ILE A 114 15.81 2.47 5.24
C ILE A 114 16.16 3.12 6.57
N ASP A 115 15.23 3.90 7.11
CA ASP A 115 15.37 4.50 8.41
C ASP A 115 15.53 3.44 9.50
N ARG A 116 16.22 3.80 10.59
CA ARG A 116 16.39 2.93 11.76
C ARG A 116 15.06 2.40 12.28
N GLN A 117 13.99 3.20 12.28
CA GLN A 117 12.68 2.80 12.78
C GLN A 117 12.03 1.64 12.00
N PHE A 118 12.42 1.43 10.73
CA PHE A 118 11.92 0.35 9.88
C PHE A 118 12.94 -0.79 9.67
N SER A 119 14.13 -0.68 10.25
CA SER A 119 15.22 -1.65 10.08
C SER A 119 15.15 -2.79 11.10
N CYS A 120 14.16 -3.67 10.98
CA CYS A 120 13.89 -4.72 11.98
C CYS A 120 15.09 -5.63 12.29
N VAL A 121 15.78 -6.15 11.27
CA VAL A 121 16.91 -7.08 11.47
C VAL A 121 18.11 -6.34 12.04
N LYS A 122 18.41 -5.13 11.54
CA LYS A 122 19.44 -4.27 12.14
C LYS A 122 19.14 -3.92 13.60
N ASN A 123 17.86 -3.87 13.98
CA ASN A 123 17.41 -3.63 15.35
C ASN A 123 17.33 -4.91 16.21
N GLY A 124 17.79 -6.06 15.71
CA GLY A 124 17.91 -7.30 16.48
C GLY A 124 16.75 -8.28 16.37
N ARG A 125 15.81 -8.08 15.42
CA ARG A 125 14.79 -9.09 15.13
C ARG A 125 15.45 -10.36 14.57
N ASN A 126 15.14 -11.50 15.18
CA ASN A 126 15.78 -12.79 14.88
C ASN A 126 14.99 -13.66 13.89
N ASP A 127 13.67 -13.54 13.85
CA ASP A 127 12.82 -14.26 12.91
C ASP A 127 12.82 -13.62 11.52
N SER A 128 12.75 -14.44 10.48
CA SER A 128 12.79 -13.99 9.07
C SER A 128 11.52 -14.25 8.28
N ASP A 129 10.59 -15.02 8.82
CA ASP A 129 9.44 -15.58 8.10
C ASP A 129 8.48 -14.51 7.59
N TYR A 130 8.42 -13.37 8.26
CA TYR A 130 7.62 -12.22 7.84
C TYR A 130 7.98 -11.69 6.44
N ARG A 131 9.18 -12.01 5.91
CA ARG A 131 9.64 -11.58 4.58
C ARG A 131 9.22 -12.52 3.44
N HIS A 132 8.64 -13.67 3.76
CA HIS A 132 8.29 -14.73 2.81
C HIS A 132 6.79 -14.75 2.49
N TRP A 133 6.06 -13.71 2.88
CA TRP A 133 4.65 -13.55 2.55
C TRP A 133 4.47 -12.74 1.28
N GLU A 134 3.66 -13.26 0.36
CA GLU A 134 3.29 -12.61 -0.89
C GLU A 134 1.78 -12.40 -0.94
N TRP A 135 1.36 -11.22 -1.39
CA TRP A 135 -0.06 -10.93 -1.61
C TRP A 135 -0.47 -11.51 -2.97
N GLN A 136 -1.42 -12.44 -2.97
CA GLN A 136 -1.97 -13.05 -4.18
C GLN A 136 -3.42 -12.59 -4.39
N PRO A 137 -3.69 -11.74 -5.39
CA PRO A 137 -5.07 -11.43 -5.78
C PRO A 137 -5.83 -12.68 -6.21
N GLU A 138 -7.16 -12.68 -6.02
CA GLU A 138 -7.99 -13.84 -6.39
C GLU A 138 -8.17 -13.96 -7.91
N ASP A 139 -8.33 -12.82 -8.58
CA ASP A 139 -8.76 -12.76 -9.98
C ASP A 139 -7.58 -12.82 -10.97
N CYS A 140 -6.36 -12.55 -10.52
CA CYS A 140 -5.20 -12.54 -11.40
C CYS A 140 -3.87 -12.81 -10.71
N THR A 141 -2.85 -13.09 -11.52
CA THR A 141 -1.46 -13.17 -11.07
C THR A 141 -0.74 -11.87 -11.42
N LEU A 142 -0.15 -11.21 -10.43
CA LEU A 142 0.62 -9.99 -10.64
C LEU A 142 2.00 -10.30 -11.23
N PRO A 143 2.50 -9.50 -12.18
CA PRO A 143 3.86 -9.66 -12.67
C PRO A 143 4.86 -9.36 -11.56
N ARG A 144 5.98 -10.10 -11.56
CA ARG A 144 7.08 -9.83 -10.65
C ARG A 144 7.64 -8.44 -10.90
N PHE A 145 7.94 -7.71 -9.82
CA PHE A 145 8.52 -6.38 -9.92
C PHE A 145 9.86 -6.39 -10.66
N ASN A 146 10.00 -5.50 -11.64
CA ASN A 146 11.23 -5.28 -12.39
C ASN A 146 11.68 -3.81 -12.24
N PRO A 147 12.79 -3.55 -11.51
CA PRO A 147 13.24 -2.19 -11.24
C PRO A 147 13.69 -1.44 -12.50
N GLU A 148 14.32 -2.12 -13.46
CA GLU A 148 14.76 -1.47 -14.70
C GLU A 148 13.57 -0.98 -15.51
N LEU A 149 12.53 -1.82 -15.62
CA LEU A 149 11.29 -1.45 -16.29
C LEU A 149 10.61 -0.27 -15.60
N THR A 150 10.54 -0.30 -14.27
CA THR A 150 9.99 0.81 -13.48
C THR A 150 10.77 2.11 -13.72
N LEU A 151 12.10 2.07 -13.69
CA LEU A 151 12.94 3.25 -13.93
C LEU A 151 12.80 3.79 -15.36
N ARG A 152 12.68 2.91 -16.37
CA ARG A 152 12.38 3.32 -17.76
C ARG A 152 11.02 4.01 -17.84
N LYS A 153 9.98 3.46 -17.21
CA LYS A 153 8.62 4.06 -17.19
C LYS A 153 8.57 5.41 -16.48
N LEU A 154 9.46 5.62 -15.51
CA LEU A 154 9.61 6.87 -14.74
C LEU A 154 10.64 7.85 -15.35
N GLN A 155 11.25 7.52 -16.49
CA GLN A 155 12.25 8.38 -17.10
C GLN A 155 11.66 9.75 -17.47
N GLY A 156 12.35 10.82 -17.07
CA GLY A 156 11.90 12.20 -17.29
C GLY A 156 10.71 12.63 -16.42
N LYS A 157 10.28 11.80 -15.47
CA LYS A 157 9.17 12.09 -14.55
C LYS A 157 9.68 12.31 -13.13
N ARG A 158 8.84 12.91 -12.29
CA ARG A 158 9.03 12.98 -10.83
C ARG A 158 7.95 12.15 -10.18
N LEU A 159 8.33 11.22 -9.31
CA LEU A 159 7.39 10.44 -8.52
C LEU A 159 7.32 11.02 -7.11
N LEU A 160 6.13 11.33 -6.62
CA LEU A 160 5.93 12.01 -5.36
C LEU A 160 4.96 11.21 -4.48
N PHE A 161 5.43 10.85 -3.30
CA PHE A 161 4.66 10.21 -2.24
C PHE A 161 4.22 11.30 -1.24
N VAL A 162 2.92 11.41 -0.99
CA VAL A 162 2.37 12.42 -0.07
C VAL A 162 1.51 11.76 0.98
N GLY A 163 1.85 11.95 2.24
CA GLY A 163 1.10 11.37 3.34
C GLY A 163 1.84 11.38 4.66
N ASP A 164 1.35 10.60 5.61
CA ASP A 164 1.93 10.46 6.93
C ASP A 164 3.17 9.52 6.95
N SER A 165 3.50 9.01 8.12
CA SER A 165 4.61 8.06 8.31
C SER A 165 4.41 6.73 7.57
N LEU A 166 3.18 6.30 7.30
CA LEU A 166 2.93 5.08 6.51
C LEU A 166 3.33 5.30 5.05
N GLN A 167 2.97 6.45 4.49
CA GLN A 167 3.38 6.81 3.13
C GLN A 167 4.90 6.99 3.03
N ARG A 168 5.55 7.44 4.11
CA ARG A 168 7.02 7.52 4.20
C ARG A 168 7.66 6.14 4.13
N ASN A 169 7.12 5.18 4.88
CA ASN A 169 7.58 3.80 4.83
C ASN A 169 7.41 3.20 3.42
N GLN A 170 6.29 3.47 2.75
CA GLN A 170 6.09 3.04 1.37
C GLN A 170 7.09 3.67 0.40
N TRP A 171 7.44 4.95 0.58
CA TRP A 171 8.46 5.63 -0.21
C TRP A 171 9.85 5.00 0.00
N GLU A 172 10.26 4.74 1.24
CA GLU A 172 11.55 4.10 1.54
C GLU A 172 11.62 2.68 0.93
N SER A 173 10.53 1.92 1.04
CA SER A 173 10.38 0.62 0.38
C SER A 173 10.57 0.73 -1.14
N PHE A 174 9.91 1.70 -1.78
CA PHE A 174 10.03 1.92 -3.22
C PHE A 174 11.44 2.31 -3.64
N VAL A 175 12.12 3.18 -2.87
CA VAL A 175 13.53 3.54 -3.10
C VAL A 175 14.39 2.28 -3.08
N CYS A 176 14.24 1.42 -2.07
CA CYS A 176 15.01 0.17 -1.96
C CYS A 176 14.71 -0.85 -3.08
N LEU A 177 13.48 -0.85 -3.60
CA LEU A 177 13.13 -1.69 -4.75
C LEU A 177 13.91 -1.31 -6.01
N VAL A 178 14.20 -0.02 -6.22
CA VAL A 178 14.84 0.49 -7.45
C VAL A 178 16.33 0.80 -7.30
N GLU A 179 16.82 1.06 -6.09
CA GLU A 179 18.18 1.57 -5.88
C GLU A 179 19.28 0.59 -6.29
N TRP A 180 19.04 -0.71 -6.17
CA TRP A 180 20.07 -1.74 -6.36
C TRP A 180 20.56 -1.85 -7.81
N VAL A 181 19.73 -1.45 -8.79
CA VAL A 181 20.14 -1.36 -10.21
C VAL A 181 20.79 -0.02 -10.57
N ILE A 182 20.79 0.95 -9.66
CA ILE A 182 21.37 2.28 -9.88
C ILE A 182 22.79 2.31 -9.30
N PRO A 183 23.82 2.65 -10.11
CA PRO A 183 25.19 2.74 -9.61
C PRO A 183 25.34 3.78 -8.50
N HIS A 184 26.18 3.51 -7.49
CA HIS A 184 26.36 4.38 -6.33
C HIS A 184 26.66 5.85 -6.66
N LYS A 185 27.44 6.13 -7.70
CA LYS A 185 27.77 7.50 -8.13
C LYS A 185 26.59 8.27 -8.73
N HIS A 186 25.51 7.57 -9.08
CA HIS A 186 24.33 8.10 -9.76
C HIS A 186 23.10 8.15 -8.86
N LYS A 187 23.23 7.88 -7.56
CA LYS A 187 22.12 7.96 -6.60
C LYS A 187 22.52 8.76 -5.37
N SER A 188 21.59 9.55 -4.85
CA SER A 188 21.74 10.27 -3.59
C SER A 188 20.39 10.43 -2.89
N MET A 189 20.43 10.58 -1.57
CA MET A 189 19.25 10.85 -0.75
C MET A 189 19.50 12.08 0.11
N GLN A 190 18.55 13.02 0.06
CA GLN A 190 18.51 14.19 0.90
C GLN A 190 17.32 14.04 1.86
N LEU A 191 17.63 13.96 3.16
CA LEU A 191 16.62 13.88 4.21
C LEU A 191 16.31 15.28 4.73
N GLY A 192 15.06 15.68 4.67
CA GLY A 192 14.56 16.94 5.21
C GLY A 192 13.44 16.71 6.23
N ARG A 193 13.18 17.73 7.06
CA ARG A 193 12.11 17.66 8.08
C ARG A 193 10.71 17.62 7.47
N VAL A 194 10.53 18.32 6.34
CA VAL A 194 9.23 18.48 5.67
C VAL A 194 9.12 17.54 4.48
N HIS A 195 10.21 17.40 3.73
CA HIS A 195 10.28 16.56 2.55
C HIS A 195 11.62 15.83 2.48
N SER A 196 11.62 14.64 1.89
CA SER A 196 12.82 13.87 1.58
C SER A 196 12.89 13.62 0.07
N VAL A 197 14.08 13.66 -0.50
CA VAL A 197 14.29 13.53 -1.94
C VAL A 197 15.34 12.47 -2.21
N PHE A 198 14.96 11.45 -2.96
CA PHE A 198 15.89 10.51 -3.57
C PHE A 198 16.08 10.88 -5.03
N THR A 199 17.33 11.14 -5.43
CA THR A 199 17.69 11.50 -6.80
C THR A 199 18.47 10.34 -7.41
N ALA A 200 17.98 9.87 -8.55
CA ALA A 200 18.63 8.87 -9.38
C ALA A 200 18.90 9.44 -10.78
N LYS A 201 20.16 9.41 -11.22
CA LYS A 201 20.54 9.73 -12.60
C LYS A 201 20.55 8.43 -13.40
N VAL A 202 19.45 8.16 -14.09
CA VAL A 202 19.29 6.94 -14.90
C VAL A 202 19.43 7.34 -16.37
N LEU A 203 20.57 6.99 -16.96
CA LEU A 203 20.91 7.36 -18.35
C LEU A 203 21.00 8.90 -18.53
N ILE A 204 20.47 9.42 -19.64
CA ILE A 204 20.47 10.85 -20.03
C ILE A 204 19.49 11.67 -19.16
N HIS A 205 18.58 11.03 -18.42
CA HIS A 205 17.52 11.72 -17.67
C HIS A 205 17.68 11.50 -16.15
N ALA A 206 17.32 12.52 -15.38
CA ALA A 206 17.22 12.42 -13.93
C ALA A 206 15.80 12.01 -13.51
N LEU A 207 15.70 11.08 -12.56
CA LEU A 207 14.49 10.71 -11.85
C LEU A 207 14.60 11.23 -10.41
N ASN A 208 13.60 11.98 -9.97
CA ASN A 208 13.46 12.36 -8.56
C ASN A 208 12.26 11.62 -7.97
N ILE A 209 12.50 10.93 -6.86
CA ILE A 209 11.50 10.25 -6.05
C ILE A 209 11.41 11.02 -4.72
N LEU A 210 10.30 11.69 -4.49
CA LEU A 210 10.11 12.61 -3.37
C LEU A 210 9.10 12.04 -2.38
N TRP A 211 9.26 12.39 -1.10
CA TRP A 211 8.25 12.22 -0.06
C TRP A 211 7.97 13.56 0.62
N SER A 212 6.70 13.85 0.92
CA SER A 212 6.28 15.04 1.67
C SER A 212 5.15 14.72 2.65
N LYS A 213 5.20 15.35 3.83
CA LYS A 213 4.20 15.14 4.90
C LYS A 213 2.82 15.72 4.59
N MET A 214 2.73 16.80 3.81
CA MET A 214 1.46 17.51 3.55
C MET A 214 1.39 18.05 2.12
N LEU A 215 0.17 18.01 1.54
CA LEU A 215 -0.12 18.54 0.20
C LEU A 215 0.15 20.06 0.07
N THR A 216 -0.09 20.84 1.12
CA THR A 216 0.09 22.31 1.10
C THR A 216 1.56 22.73 0.96
N GLN A 217 2.49 21.85 1.32
CA GLN A 217 3.94 22.09 1.23
C GLN A 217 4.51 21.75 -0.17
N LEU A 218 3.68 21.24 -1.09
CA LEU A 218 4.12 20.82 -2.44
C LEU A 218 4.44 21.97 -3.38
N ASN A 219 3.85 23.14 -3.18
CA ASN A 219 4.14 24.31 -4.02
C ASN A 219 5.62 24.72 -3.97
N GLN A 220 6.33 24.36 -2.89
CA GLN A 220 7.78 24.60 -2.76
C GLN A 220 8.65 23.53 -3.46
N LEU A 221 8.06 22.40 -3.88
CA LEU A 221 8.76 21.25 -4.48
C LEU A 221 8.59 21.15 -6.00
N LEU A 222 7.58 21.84 -6.55
CA LEU A 222 7.21 21.78 -7.97
C LEU A 222 7.66 23.00 -8.78
N THR A 223 8.13 24.06 -8.12
CA THR A 223 8.89 25.17 -8.71
C THR A 223 10.37 24.83 -8.80
#